data_AF-A0A970YKC5-F1
#
_entry.id   AF-A0A970YKC5-F1
#
_cell.length_a   1.000
_cell.length_b   1.000
_cell.length_c   1.000
_cell.angle_alpha   90.00
_cell.angle_beta   90.00
_cell.angle_gamma   90.00
#
_symmetry.space_group_name_H-M   'P 1'
#
loop_
_entity.id
_entity.type
_entity.pdbx_description
1 polymer ?
#
loop_
_entity_poly.entity_id
_entity_poly.type
_entity_poly.pdbx_seq_one_letter_code
_entity_poly.pdbx_strand_id
1 'polypeptide(L)'
;MRNMRGRRMGMGRSWIELYLLLLIAEKPAHGYELSSRINDFEIPIFGVGQMGSLYRVLGSLEEMELITSEWDTEDTGPAKKNYKITKAGLEYLKTSEIKIKRFRENIDKFLERLNDLNRI
;
A
#
# COMPACT_ATOMS: atom_id res chain seq x y z
N MET A 1 23.95 -8.16 11.82
CA MET A 1 23.12 -9.22 11.21
C MET A 1 21.65 -8.84 11.39
N ARG A 2 20.96 -8.43 10.31
CA ARG A 2 19.60 -7.87 10.35
C ARG A 2 18.61 -9.03 10.30
N ASN A 3 17.89 -9.27 11.40
CA ASN A 3 16.93 -10.36 11.56
C ASN A 3 15.76 -10.20 10.57
N MET A 4 15.84 -10.90 9.44
CA MET A 4 14.70 -11.20 8.56
C MET A 4 13.76 -12.17 9.27
N ARG A 5 12.99 -11.70 10.25
CA ARG A 5 11.84 -12.47 10.75
C ARG A 5 10.86 -12.61 9.59
N GLY A 6 10.59 -13.86 9.18
CA GLY A 6 9.68 -14.21 8.10
C GLY A 6 8.37 -13.44 8.20
N ARG A 7 8.20 -12.43 7.33
CA ARG A 7 6.92 -11.77 7.13
C ARG A 7 6.04 -12.76 6.39
N ARG A 8 5.19 -13.49 7.13
CA ARG A 8 3.92 -13.99 6.58
C ARG A 8 3.14 -12.74 6.15
N MET A 9 3.32 -12.30 4.90
CA MET A 9 2.48 -11.27 4.29
C MET A 9 1.10 -11.90 4.08
N GLY A 10 0.18 -11.66 5.01
CA GLY A 10 -1.23 -11.86 4.73
C GLY A 10 -1.66 -10.92 3.60
N MET A 11 -2.51 -11.40 2.69
CA MET A 11 -2.94 -10.68 1.48
C MET A 11 -3.36 -9.22 1.76
N GLY A 12 -4.09 -8.95 2.84
CA GLY A 12 -4.58 -7.59 3.16
C GLY A 12 -3.49 -6.55 3.43
N ARG A 13 -2.38 -6.95 4.07
CA ARG A 13 -1.28 -6.02 4.41
C ARG A 13 -0.44 -5.65 3.18
N SER A 14 -0.28 -6.58 2.24
CA SER A 14 0.44 -6.30 0.98
C SER A 14 -0.32 -5.33 0.07
N TRP A 15 -1.67 -5.35 0.09
CA TRP A 15 -2.45 -4.44 -0.74
C TRP A 15 -2.38 -3.00 -0.23
N ILE A 16 -2.60 -2.75 1.06
CA ILE A 16 -2.51 -1.40 1.62
C ILE A 16 -1.13 -0.75 1.43
N GLU A 17 -0.04 -1.54 1.50
CA GLU A 17 1.32 -1.10 1.19
C GLU A 17 1.43 -0.55 -0.24
N LEU A 18 0.89 -1.27 -1.22
CA LEU A 18 0.93 -0.89 -2.63
C LEU A 18 0.10 0.36 -2.91
N TYR A 19 -1.10 0.46 -2.31
CA TYR A 19 -1.95 1.64 -2.47
C TYR A 19 -1.36 2.89 -1.84
N LEU A 20 -0.82 2.80 -0.62
CA LEU A 20 -0.14 3.95 0.00
C LEU A 20 1.07 4.39 -0.81
N LEU A 21 1.87 3.45 -1.29
CA LEU A 21 3.02 3.76 -2.14
C LEU A 21 2.59 4.42 -3.46
N LEU A 22 1.51 3.94 -4.08
CA LEU A 22 0.92 4.55 -5.28
C LEU A 22 0.44 5.98 -5.00
N LEU A 23 -0.31 6.20 -3.93
CA LEU A 23 -0.85 7.52 -3.57
C LEU A 23 0.25 8.56 -3.33
N ILE A 24 1.34 8.13 -2.68
CA ILE A 24 2.54 8.97 -2.45
C ILE A 24 3.28 9.22 -3.77
N ALA A 25 3.30 8.26 -4.70
CA ALA A 25 3.90 8.43 -6.02
C ALA A 25 3.17 9.48 -6.87
N GLU A 26 1.83 9.49 -6.80
CA GLU A 26 0.99 10.47 -7.50
C GLU A 26 1.22 11.89 -6.95
N LYS A 27 1.30 12.01 -5.62
CA LYS A 27 1.49 13.28 -4.93
C LYS A 27 2.02 13.07 -3.51
N PRO A 28 3.13 13.73 -3.12
CA PRO A 28 3.56 13.79 -1.73
C PRO A 28 2.43 14.24 -0.81
N ALA A 29 2.28 13.59 0.34
CA ALA A 29 1.13 13.81 1.20
C ALA A 29 1.43 13.52 2.67
N HIS A 30 0.62 14.11 3.55
CA HIS A 30 0.64 13.80 4.97
C HIS A 30 -0.14 12.52 5.30
N GLY A 31 0.17 11.89 6.43
CA GLY A 31 -0.50 10.66 6.87
C GLY A 31 -2.03 10.78 6.95
N TYR A 32 -2.55 11.95 7.36
CA TYR A 32 -4.00 12.21 7.39
C TYR A 32 -4.62 12.30 5.99
N GLU A 33 -3.98 13.00 5.05
CA GLU A 33 -4.46 13.08 3.66
C GLU A 33 -4.46 11.69 3.01
N LEU A 34 -3.40 10.90 3.22
CA LEU A 34 -3.32 9.51 2.78
C LEU A 34 -4.44 8.65 3.36
N SER A 35 -4.78 8.85 4.64
CA SER A 35 -5.89 8.14 5.28
C SER A 35 -7.25 8.50 4.68
N SER A 36 -7.42 9.73 4.18
CA SER A 36 -8.65 10.13 3.50
C SER A 36 -8.70 9.49 2.12
N ARG A 37 -7.64 9.64 1.32
CA ARG A 37 -7.55 9.13 -0.06
C ARG A 37 -7.67 7.61 -0.13
N ILE A 38 -7.17 6.88 0.86
CA ILE A 38 -7.23 5.41 0.83
C ILE A 38 -8.64 4.86 1.04
N ASN A 39 -9.53 5.62 1.69
CA ASN A 39 -10.92 5.23 1.87
C ASN A 39 -11.69 5.18 0.53
N ASP A 40 -11.21 5.91 -0.48
CA ASP A 40 -11.85 5.96 -1.80
C ASP A 40 -11.70 4.64 -2.58
N PHE A 41 -10.78 3.76 -2.19
CA PHE A 41 -10.45 2.56 -2.98
C PHE A 41 -11.31 1.33 -2.65
N GLU A 42 -12.33 1.45 -1.77
CA GLU A 42 -13.18 0.34 -1.29
C GLU A 42 -12.39 -0.95 -0.96
N ILE A 43 -11.12 -0.80 -0.56
CA ILE A 43 -10.24 -1.95 -0.35
C ILE A 43 -10.77 -2.68 0.87
N PRO A 44 -11.04 -3.99 0.79
CA PRO A 44 -11.33 -4.76 1.98
C PRO A 44 -10.02 -4.88 2.78
N ILE A 45 -9.78 -3.88 3.63
CA ILE A 45 -8.70 -3.90 4.63
C ILE A 45 -9.16 -4.92 5.68
N PHE A 46 -8.93 -6.20 5.40
CA PHE A 46 -9.18 -7.28 6.35
C PHE A 46 -8.24 -7.11 7.54
N GLY A 47 -8.75 -6.42 8.57
CA GLY A 47 -8.10 -6.28 9.86
C GLY A 47 -7.42 -4.94 10.13
N VAL A 48 -7.73 -4.43 11.32
CA VAL A 48 -7.06 -3.40 12.12
C VAL A 48 -7.41 -1.94 11.79
N GLY A 49 -7.80 -1.20 12.84
CA GLY A 49 -8.24 0.19 12.80
C GLY A 49 -7.44 1.08 11.86
N GLN A 50 -8.17 1.75 10.97
CA GLN A 50 -7.69 2.31 9.71
C GLN A 50 -6.47 3.24 9.87
N MET A 51 -6.44 4.05 10.93
CA MET A 51 -5.32 4.96 11.22
C MET A 51 -4.08 4.27 11.82
N GLY A 52 -4.24 3.43 12.85
CA GLY A 52 -3.11 2.75 13.50
C GLY A 52 -2.43 1.70 12.62
N SER A 53 -3.15 1.18 11.62
CA SER A 53 -2.59 0.32 10.59
C SER A 53 -1.77 1.12 9.57
N LEU A 54 -2.29 2.25 9.10
CA LEU A 54 -1.66 3.11 8.09
C LEU A 54 -0.26 3.59 8.53
N TYR A 55 -0.11 4.15 9.73
CA TYR A 55 1.20 4.65 10.17
C TYR A 55 2.24 3.54 10.36
N ARG A 56 1.82 2.32 10.72
CA ARG A 56 2.72 1.16 10.78
C ARG A 56 3.15 0.70 9.38
N VAL A 57 2.27 0.82 8.39
CA VAL A 57 2.59 0.56 7.00
C VAL A 57 3.56 1.62 6.47
N LEU A 58 3.30 2.91 6.71
CA LEU A 58 4.21 3.99 6.34
C LEU A 58 5.60 3.80 6.96
N GLY A 59 5.68 3.48 8.26
CA GLY A 59 6.95 3.13 8.90
C GLY A 59 7.64 1.92 8.27
N SER A 60 6.87 0.91 7.84
CA SER A 60 7.43 -0.24 7.13
C SER A 60 7.98 0.14 5.75
N LEU A 61 7.29 1.03 5.01
CA LEU A 61 7.74 1.55 3.71
C LEU A 61 9.00 2.42 3.85
N GLU A 62 9.09 3.23 4.92
CA GLU A 62 10.30 3.98 5.28
C GLU A 62 11.48 3.04 5.62
N GLU A 63 11.24 2.01 6.46
CA GLU A 63 12.27 1.00 6.81
C GLU A 63 12.81 0.23 5.60
N MET A 64 12.00 0.11 4.55
CA MET A 64 12.34 -0.50 3.27
C MET A 64 12.90 0.52 2.25
N GLU A 65 13.06 1.79 2.65
CA GLU A 65 13.60 2.88 1.82
C GLU A 65 12.76 3.16 0.55
N LEU A 66 11.48 2.75 0.55
CA LEU A 66 10.56 2.97 -0.58
C LEU A 66 9.96 4.38 -0.55
N ILE A 67 9.91 4.99 0.64
CA ILE A 67 9.50 6.38 0.85
C ILE A 67 10.47 7.06 1.82
N THR A 68 10.50 8.39 1.79
CA THR A 68 11.12 9.24 2.82
C THR A 68 10.05 10.09 3.49
N SER A 69 10.36 10.62 4.68
CA SER A 69 9.54 11.66 5.31
C SER A 69 10.37 12.85 5.78
N GLU A 70 9.75 14.01 5.74
CA GLU A 70 10.24 15.27 6.31
C GLU A 70 9.17 15.82 7.25
N TRP A 71 9.58 16.42 8.36
CA TRP A 71 8.65 17.12 9.24
C TRP A 71 8.26 18.45 8.60
N ASP A 72 6.98 18.63 8.38
CA ASP A 72 6.36 19.89 7.99
C ASP A 72 5.91 20.62 9.26
N THR A 73 6.52 21.79 9.48
CA THR A 73 6.28 22.68 10.62
C THR A 73 5.82 24.06 10.18
N GLU A 74 5.44 24.24 8.90
CA GLU A 74 5.06 25.56 8.35
C GLU A 74 3.66 25.99 8.80
N ASP A 75 2.83 25.04 9.22
CA ASP A 75 1.45 25.30 9.65
C ASP A 75 1.35 25.48 11.18
N THR A 76 0.35 26.25 11.64
CA THR A 76 0.11 26.57 13.07
C THR A 76 -0.37 25.38 13.92
N GLY A 77 -0.39 24.18 13.35
CA GLY A 77 -0.81 22.94 14.00
C GLY A 77 0.36 22.04 14.46
N PRO A 78 0.05 20.83 14.95
CA PRO A 78 1.07 19.84 15.26
C PRO A 78 1.92 19.54 14.02
N ALA A 79 3.23 19.37 14.20
CA ALA A 79 4.12 18.99 13.12
C ALA A 79 3.62 17.71 12.43
N LYS A 80 3.57 17.71 11.10
CA LYS A 80 3.07 16.58 10.30
C LYS A 80 4.22 16.01 9.49
N LYS A 81 4.32 14.69 9.39
CA LYS A 81 5.23 14.08 8.42
C LYS A 81 4.64 14.24 7.02
N ASN A 82 5.43 14.79 6.10
CA ASN A 82 5.17 14.77 4.67
C ASN A 82 5.95 13.61 4.04
N TYR A 83 5.27 12.71 3.34
CA TYR A 83 5.88 11.52 2.74
C TYR A 83 6.14 11.72 1.26
N LYS A 84 7.32 11.31 0.78
CA LYS A 84 7.73 11.38 -0.63
C LYS A 84 8.22 10.02 -1.10
N ILE A 85 7.92 9.65 -2.34
CA ILE A 85 8.40 8.38 -2.91
C ILE A 85 9.89 8.47 -3.25
N THR A 86 10.61 7.36 -3.11
CA THR A 86 12.00 7.25 -3.57
C THR A 86 12.08 6.61 -4.96
N LYS A 87 13.27 6.65 -5.58
CA LYS A 87 13.53 5.87 -6.80
C LYS A 87 13.30 4.36 -6.58
N ALA A 88 13.68 3.83 -5.41
CA ALA A 88 13.45 2.44 -5.07
C ALA A 88 11.95 2.12 -4.94
N GLY A 89 11.16 3.04 -4.37
CA GLY A 89 9.70 2.94 -4.31
C GLY A 89 9.05 2.86 -5.69
N LEU A 90 9.49 3.70 -6.64
CA LEU A 90 8.99 3.67 -8.02
C LEU A 90 9.31 2.35 -8.72
N GLU A 91 10.53 1.82 -8.57
CA GLU A 91 10.90 0.51 -9.13
C GLU A 91 10.12 -0.64 -8.46
N TYR A 92 9.84 -0.53 -7.17
CA TYR A 92 8.97 -1.47 -6.46
C TYR A 92 7.55 -1.50 -7.03
N LEU A 93 6.97 -0.35 -7.38
CA LEU A 93 5.66 -0.29 -8.04
C LEU A 93 5.69 -0.97 -9.42
N LYS A 94 6.72 -0.69 -10.25
CA LYS A 94 6.86 -1.33 -11.57
C LYS A 94 6.96 -2.84 -11.48
N THR A 95 7.77 -3.36 -10.55
CA THR A 95 7.90 -4.81 -10.37
C THR A 95 6.63 -5.43 -9.77
N SER A 96 5.87 -4.68 -8.98
CA SER A 96 4.59 -5.13 -8.42
C SER A 96 3.48 -5.17 -9.47
N GLU A 97 3.49 -4.25 -10.45
CA GLU A 97 2.56 -4.27 -11.58
C GLU A 97 2.55 -5.63 -12.31
N ILE A 98 3.72 -6.20 -12.56
CA ILE A 98 3.87 -7.50 -13.23
C ILE A 98 3.17 -8.60 -12.41
N LYS A 99 3.35 -8.60 -11.09
CA LYS A 99 2.74 -9.59 -10.18
C LYS A 99 1.22 -9.40 -10.12
N ILE A 100 0.75 -8.16 -10.04
CA ILE A 100 -0.68 -7.82 -10.02
C ILE A 100 -1.36 -8.28 -11.31
N LYS A 101 -0.77 -8.01 -12.48
CA LYS A 101 -1.32 -8.44 -13.77
C LYS A 101 -1.48 -9.96 -13.85
N ARG A 102 -0.47 -10.72 -13.42
CA ARG A 102 -0.55 -12.18 -13.34
C ARG A 102 -1.61 -12.67 -12.35
N PHE A 103 -1.72 -12.01 -11.20
CA PHE A 103 -2.73 -12.36 -10.20
C PHE A 103 -4.14 -12.11 -10.71
N ARG A 104 -4.37 -10.97 -11.40
CA ARG A 104 -5.63 -10.66 -12.08
C ARG A 104 -5.99 -11.74 -13.10
N GLU A 105 -5.07 -12.12 -13.99
CA GLU A 105 -5.30 -13.20 -14.97
C GLU A 105 -5.71 -14.52 -14.30
N ASN A 106 -5.13 -14.84 -13.14
CA ASN A 106 -5.50 -16.05 -12.39
C ASN A 106 -6.89 -15.95 -11.75
N ILE A 107 -7.26 -14.78 -11.23
CA ILE A 107 -8.61 -14.51 -10.71
C ILE A 107 -9.63 -14.62 -11.85
N ASP A 108 -9.37 -13.99 -12.99
CA ASP A 108 -10.28 -13.99 -14.14
C ASP A 108 -10.54 -15.43 -14.60
N LYS A 109 -9.47 -16.23 -14.79
CA LYS A 109 -9.59 -17.66 -15.14
C LYS A 109 -10.36 -18.48 -14.10
N PHE A 110 -10.21 -18.16 -12.81
CA PHE A 110 -10.96 -18.84 -11.76
C PHE A 110 -12.45 -18.52 -11.87
N LEU A 111 -12.79 -17.23 -12.05
CA LEU A 111 -14.18 -16.77 -12.17
C LEU A 111 -14.86 -17.30 -13.44
N GLU A 112 -14.14 -17.36 -14.57
CA GLU A 112 -14.62 -17.99 -15.80
C GLU A 112 -15.03 -19.45 -15.55
N ARG A 113 -14.14 -20.25 -14.96
CA ARG A 113 -14.42 -21.66 -14.64
C ARG A 113 -15.58 -21.82 -13.66
N LEU A 114 -15.72 -20.91 -12.69
CA LEU A 114 -16.84 -20.91 -11.76
C LEU A 114 -18.17 -20.62 -12.47
N ASN A 115 -18.17 -19.66 -13.38
CA ASN A 115 -19.35 -19.33 -14.19
C ASN A 115 -19.78 -20.50 -15.08
N ASP A 116 -18.83 -21.25 -15.64
CA ASP A 116 -19.13 -22.43 -16.45
C ASP A 116 -19.82 -23.54 -15.64
N LEU A 117 -19.48 -23.71 -14.36
CA LEU A 117 -20.17 -24.66 -13.48
C LEU A 117 -21.62 -24.26 -13.20
N ASN A 118 -21.91 -22.95 -13.11
CA ASN A 118 -23.24 -22.43 -12.81
C ASN A 118 -24.17 -22.38 -14.04
N ARG A 119 -23.67 -22.78 -15.22
CA ARG A 119 -24.42 -22.82 -16.49
C ARG A 119 -24.95 -24.21 -16.84
N ILE A 120 -24.66 -25.21 -16.00
CA ILE A 120 -25.16 -26.60 -16.08
C ILE A 120 -26.40 -26.71 -15.20
#